data_AF-A0A316BTU7-F1
#
_entry.id   AF-A0A316BTU7-F1
#
_cell.length_a   1.000
_cell.length_b   1.000
_cell.length_c   1.000
_cell.angle_alpha   90.00
_cell.angle_beta   90.00
_cell.angle_gamma   90.00
#
_symmetry.space_group_name_H-M   'P 1'
#
loop_
_entity.id
_entity.type
_entity.pdbx_description
1 polymer ?
#
loop_
_entity_poly.entity_id
_entity_poly.type
_entity_poly.pdbx_seq_one_letter_code
_entity_poly.pdbx_strand_id
1 'polypeptide(L)'
;MSTDAKLVELGRQFEHAKAEARALQAERKRTYRLYIEAANEKNVPLADVKTRNHIARQCGYQAAYRAFEERHKEAIRLMRAIDREQATTLPGFAVKLAAVAFDQFDFDLEPTASYAAEKKLLRLSKEISKAAGRELRQGGAA
;
A
#
# COMPACT_ATOMS: atom_id res chain seq x y z
N MET A 1 0.62 25.85 1.53
CA MET A 1 0.11 24.90 0.52
C MET A 1 -1.37 24.65 0.79
N SER A 2 -2.21 24.58 -0.24
CA SER A 2 -3.59 24.13 -0.08
C SER A 2 -3.63 22.65 0.33
N THR A 3 -4.70 22.24 1.02
CA THR A 3 -4.87 20.84 1.47
C THR A 3 -4.82 19.85 0.30
N ASP A 4 -5.39 20.20 -0.85
CA ASP A 4 -5.33 19.37 -2.06
C ASP A 4 -3.93 19.30 -2.68
N ALA A 5 -3.12 20.37 -2.63
CA ALA A 5 -1.74 20.32 -3.10
C ALA A 5 -0.89 19.35 -2.24
N LYS A 6 -1.16 19.31 -0.93
CA LYS A 6 -0.55 18.33 -0.02
C LYS A 6 -1.01 16.91 -0.34
N LEU A 7 -2.30 16.70 -0.62
CA LEU A 7 -2.82 15.39 -1.05
C LEU A 7 -2.15 14.90 -2.33
N VAL A 8 -2.04 15.75 -3.35
CA VAL A 8 -1.40 15.40 -4.62
C VAL A 8 0.05 14.97 -4.41
N GLU A 9 0.79 15.70 -3.58
CA GLU A 9 2.17 15.36 -3.26
C GLU A 9 2.28 14.03 -2.49
N LEU A 10 1.44 13.83 -1.47
CA LEU A 10 1.35 12.55 -0.76
C LEU A 10 1.00 11.39 -1.72
N GLY A 11 0.12 11.63 -2.69
CA GLY A 11 -0.27 10.66 -3.70
C GLY A 11 0.91 10.24 -4.59
N ARG A 12 1.77 11.18 -5.00
CA ARG A 12 2.99 10.87 -5.77
C ARG A 12 3.97 10.04 -4.96
N GLN A 13 4.24 10.44 -3.72
CA GLN A 13 5.12 9.70 -2.82
C GLN A 13 4.58 8.28 -2.57
N PHE A 14 3.27 8.17 -2.41
CA PHE A 14 2.60 6.89 -2.20
C PHE A 14 2.76 5.94 -3.39
N GLU A 15 2.50 6.42 -4.62
CA GLU A 15 2.68 5.61 -5.83
C GLU A 15 4.16 5.22 -6.04
N HIS A 16 5.10 6.11 -5.74
CA HIS A 16 6.53 5.80 -5.80
C HIS A 16 6.91 4.67 -4.83
N ALA A 17 6.56 4.80 -3.54
CA ALA A 17 6.85 3.77 -2.53
C ALA A 17 6.20 2.42 -2.87
N LYS A 18 4.98 2.45 -3.42
CA LYS A 18 4.27 1.26 -3.91
C LYS A 18 5.02 0.60 -5.08
N ALA A 19 5.50 1.38 -6.05
CA ALA A 19 6.26 0.86 -7.17
C ALA A 19 7.58 0.21 -6.73
N GLU A 20 8.32 0.84 -5.81
CA GLU A 20 9.54 0.27 -5.23
C GLU A 20 9.26 -1.04 -4.47
N ALA A 21 8.20 -1.06 -3.64
CA ALA A 21 7.81 -2.27 -2.91
C ALA A 21 7.43 -3.42 -3.86
N ARG A 22 6.72 -3.14 -4.96
CA ARG A 22 6.38 -4.14 -5.99
C ARG A 22 7.62 -4.69 -6.68
N ALA A 23 8.61 -3.85 -7.00
CA ALA A 23 9.87 -4.29 -7.59
C ALA A 23 10.62 -5.26 -6.64
N LEU A 24 10.60 -4.98 -5.33
CA LEU A 24 11.27 -5.80 -4.31
C LEU A 24 10.51 -7.10 -3.99
N GLN A 25 9.21 -7.17 -4.27
CA GLN A 25 8.39 -8.35 -3.98
C GLN A 25 8.82 -9.58 -4.79
N ALA A 26 9.24 -9.40 -6.04
CA ALA A 26 9.73 -10.50 -6.88
C ALA A 26 10.95 -11.19 -6.25
N GLU A 27 11.91 -10.39 -5.78
CA GLU A 27 13.11 -10.91 -5.11
C GLU A 27 12.80 -11.51 -3.73
N ARG A 28 11.89 -10.91 -2.96
CA ARG A 28 11.37 -11.51 -1.71
C ARG A 28 10.76 -12.89 -1.97
N LYS A 29 9.90 -13.04 -2.99
CA LYS A 29 9.26 -14.33 -3.34
C LYS A 29 10.28 -15.36 -3.80
N ARG A 30 11.25 -14.94 -4.62
CA ARG A 30 12.34 -15.80 -5.09
C ARG A 30 13.17 -16.33 -3.92
N THR A 31 13.68 -15.45 -3.07
CA THR A 31 14.51 -15.83 -1.91
C THR A 31 13.73 -16.61 -0.85
N TYR A 32 12.42 -16.36 -0.71
CA TYR A 32 11.56 -17.16 0.17
C TYR A 32 11.43 -18.62 -0.29
N ARG A 33 11.29 -18.87 -1.61
CA ARG A 33 11.26 -20.24 -2.14
C ARG A 33 12.55 -20.99 -1.83
N LEU A 34 13.70 -20.36 -2.09
CA LEU A 34 15.03 -20.91 -1.78
C LEU A 34 15.19 -21.20 -0.28
N TYR A 35 14.68 -20.31 0.57
CA TYR A 35 14.65 -20.52 2.02
C TYR A 35 13.84 -21.76 2.41
N ILE A 36 12.64 -21.94 1.85
CA ILE A 36 11.77 -23.09 2.14
C ILE A 36 12.40 -24.39 1.64
N GLU A 37 12.92 -24.40 0.42
CA GLU A 37 13.63 -25.55 -0.17
C GLU A 37 14.80 -25.98 0.73
N ALA A 38 15.69 -25.05 1.09
CA ALA A 38 16.85 -25.36 1.93
C ALA A 38 16.47 -25.77 3.37
N ALA A 39 15.37 -25.24 3.92
CA ALA A 39 14.87 -25.66 5.23
C ALA A 39 14.28 -27.08 5.19
N ASN A 40 13.58 -27.43 4.10
CA ASN A 40 12.98 -28.74 3.90
C ASN A 40 14.05 -29.82 3.64
N GLU A 41 15.05 -29.54 2.79
CA GLU A 41 16.16 -30.45 2.52
C GLU A 41 16.90 -30.86 3.80
N LYS A 42 17.04 -29.92 4.73
CA LYS A 42 17.71 -30.13 6.02
C LYS A 42 16.77 -30.61 7.13
N ASN A 43 15.50 -30.87 6.83
CA ASN A 43 14.45 -31.24 7.78
C ASN A 43 14.41 -30.34 9.03
N VAL A 44 14.62 -29.03 8.86
CA VAL A 44 14.77 -28.09 9.97
C VAL A 44 13.41 -27.81 10.61
N PRO A 45 13.19 -28.17 11.90
CA PRO A 45 11.94 -27.90 12.58
C PRO A 45 11.63 -26.40 12.64
N LEU A 46 10.35 -26.02 12.65
CA LEU A 46 9.93 -24.62 12.83
C LEU A 46 10.47 -24.01 14.12
N ALA A 47 10.63 -24.82 15.17
CA ALA A 47 11.16 -24.41 16.47
C ALA A 47 12.67 -24.10 16.46
N ASP A 48 13.44 -24.61 15.48
CA ASP A 48 14.87 -24.31 15.37
C ASP A 48 15.11 -22.97 14.66
N VAL A 49 14.91 -21.91 15.43
CA VAL A 49 15.06 -20.52 14.97
C VAL A 49 16.50 -20.22 14.55
N LYS A 50 17.51 -20.81 15.20
CA LYS A 50 18.93 -20.53 14.89
C LYS A 50 19.29 -21.04 13.49
N THR A 51 18.95 -22.30 13.20
CA THR A 51 19.25 -22.90 11.90
C THR A 51 18.45 -22.25 10.79
N ARG A 52 17.16 -21.95 11.03
CA ARG A 52 16.32 -21.21 10.06
C ARG A 52 16.88 -19.82 9.75
N ASN A 53 17.34 -19.09 10.77
CA ASN A 53 17.99 -17.78 10.56
C ASN A 53 19.29 -17.89 9.78
N HIS A 54 20.08 -18.94 10.02
CA HIS A 54 21.29 -19.18 9.24
C HIS A 54 20.96 -19.42 7.76
N ILE A 55 20.01 -20.29 7.46
CA ILE A 55 19.54 -20.57 6.09
C ILE A 55 18.99 -19.30 5.44
N ALA A 56 18.13 -18.56 6.15
CA ALA A 56 17.53 -17.32 5.65
C ALA A 56 18.57 -16.23 5.32
N ARG A 57 19.74 -16.24 5.99
CA ARG A 57 20.87 -15.36 5.64
C ARG A 57 21.61 -15.86 4.41
N GLN A 58 21.87 -17.17 4.34
CA GLN A 58 22.59 -17.78 3.20
C GLN A 58 21.85 -17.59 1.88
N CYS A 59 20.52 -17.72 1.87
CA CYS A 59 19.71 -17.52 0.66
C CYS A 59 19.30 -16.06 0.42
N GLY A 60 19.74 -15.10 1.25
CA GLY A 60 19.43 -13.68 1.09
C GLY A 60 17.99 -13.28 1.48
N TYR A 61 17.16 -14.22 1.96
CA TYR A 61 15.76 -13.94 2.30
C TYR A 61 15.60 -12.83 3.33
N GLN A 62 16.44 -12.77 4.36
CA GLN A 62 16.34 -11.70 5.37
C GLN A 62 16.56 -10.31 4.79
N ALA A 63 17.52 -10.16 3.87
CA ALA A 63 17.82 -8.88 3.24
C ALA A 63 16.69 -8.45 2.29
N ALA A 64 16.23 -9.38 1.44
CA ALA A 64 15.13 -9.14 0.51
C ALA A 64 13.82 -8.80 1.25
N TYR A 65 13.51 -9.53 2.33
CA TYR A 65 12.35 -9.25 3.18
C TYR A 65 12.43 -7.86 3.82
N ARG A 66 13.58 -7.47 4.39
CA ARG A 66 13.73 -6.15 5.02
C ARG A 66 13.56 -5.01 4.02
N ALA A 67 14.23 -5.09 2.87
CA ALA A 67 14.10 -4.08 1.83
C ALA A 67 12.64 -3.93 1.38
N PHE A 68 11.96 -5.05 1.14
CA PHE A 68 10.54 -5.07 0.84
C PHE A 68 9.68 -4.43 1.95
N GLU A 69 9.90 -4.85 3.20
CA GLU A 69 9.11 -4.44 4.35
C GLU A 69 9.23 -2.93 4.63
N GLU A 70 10.42 -2.35 4.45
CA GLU A 70 10.66 -0.92 4.61
C GLU A 70 9.80 -0.08 3.67
N ARG A 71 9.81 -0.41 2.37
CA ARG A 71 9.01 0.28 1.35
C ARG A 71 7.52 0.03 1.51
N HIS A 72 7.13 -1.20 1.87
CA HIS A 72 5.74 -1.52 2.15
C HIS A 72 5.19 -0.74 3.36
N LYS A 73 5.97 -0.62 4.45
CA LYS A 73 5.61 0.19 5.63
C LYS A 73 5.52 1.68 5.28
N GLU A 74 6.39 2.17 4.40
CA GLU A 74 6.34 3.54 3.89
C GLU A 74 5.05 3.80 3.10
N ALA A 75 4.67 2.92 2.17
CA ALA A 75 3.41 3.01 1.44
C ALA A 75 2.19 3.03 2.39
N ILE A 76 2.17 2.15 3.41
CA ILE A 76 1.10 2.15 4.44
C ILE A 76 1.06 3.47 5.22
N ARG A 77 2.22 4.04 5.58
CA ARG A 77 2.29 5.31 6.30
C ARG A 77 1.72 6.45 5.46
N LEU A 78 2.06 6.50 4.17
CA LEU A 78 1.58 7.50 3.22
C LEU A 78 0.08 7.35 2.96
N MET A 79 -0.43 6.12 2.78
CA MET A 79 -1.87 5.84 2.69
C MET A 79 -2.63 6.38 3.92
N ARG A 80 -2.12 6.14 5.14
CA ARG A 80 -2.73 6.66 6.38
C ARG A 80 -2.66 8.19 6.46
N ALA A 81 -1.62 8.81 5.90
CA ALA A 81 -1.54 10.28 5.83
C ALA A 81 -2.60 10.83 4.86
N ILE A 82 -2.72 10.26 3.66
CA ILE A 82 -3.76 10.61 2.66
C ILE A 82 -5.18 10.47 3.24
N ASP A 83 -5.43 9.42 4.03
CA ASP A 83 -6.73 9.17 4.66
C ASP A 83 -7.15 10.30 5.62
N ARG A 84 -6.18 10.90 6.33
CA ARG A 84 -6.42 11.99 7.31
C ARG A 84 -6.63 13.36 6.68
N GLU A 85 -6.12 13.59 5.47
CA GLU A 85 -6.26 14.89 4.79
C GLU A 85 -7.67 15.08 4.20
N GLN A 86 -8.15 16.32 4.15
CA GLN A 86 -9.43 16.64 3.50
C GLN A 86 -9.22 16.91 2.02
N ALA A 87 -9.99 16.26 1.17
CA ALA A 87 -10.05 16.58 -0.25
C ALA A 87 -11.17 17.59 -0.50
N THR A 88 -10.85 18.63 -1.27
CA THR A 88 -11.86 19.60 -1.72
C THR A 88 -11.96 19.71 -3.23
N THR A 89 -10.99 19.13 -3.95
CA THR A 89 -10.90 19.12 -5.41
C THR A 89 -10.96 17.70 -5.98
N LEU A 90 -11.35 17.57 -7.25
CA LEU A 90 -11.34 16.28 -7.95
C LEU A 90 -9.98 15.56 -7.90
N PRO A 91 -8.82 16.23 -8.14
CA PRO A 91 -7.51 15.60 -7.95
C PRO A 91 -7.27 15.06 -6.54
N GLY A 92 -7.66 15.81 -5.50
CA GLY A 92 -7.54 15.35 -4.11
C GLY A 92 -8.39 14.12 -3.82
N PHE A 93 -9.62 14.08 -4.36
CA PHE A 93 -10.50 12.91 -4.25
C PHE A 93 -9.93 11.70 -4.99
N ALA A 94 -9.36 11.89 -6.19
CA ALA A 94 -8.73 10.81 -6.95
C ALA A 94 -7.57 10.16 -6.17
N VAL A 95 -6.74 10.97 -5.49
CA VAL A 95 -5.67 10.45 -4.62
C VAL A 95 -6.24 9.64 -3.45
N LYS A 96 -7.30 10.14 -2.79
CA LYS A 96 -7.94 9.40 -1.68
C LYS A 96 -8.56 8.09 -2.16
N LEU A 97 -9.20 8.08 -3.34
CA LEU A 97 -9.73 6.87 -3.93
C LEU A 97 -8.63 5.86 -4.26
N ALA A 98 -7.53 6.30 -4.86
CA ALA A 98 -6.37 5.44 -5.15
C ALA A 98 -5.76 4.86 -3.86
N ALA A 99 -5.67 5.65 -2.80
CA ALA A 99 -5.18 5.19 -1.49
C ALA A 99 -6.16 4.24 -0.77
N VAL A 100 -7.48 4.38 -0.94
CA VAL A 100 -8.46 3.42 -0.38
C VAL A 100 -8.52 2.14 -1.22
N ALA A 101 -8.36 2.27 -2.54
CA ALA A 101 -8.22 1.15 -3.46
C ALA A 101 -6.82 0.49 -3.36
N PHE A 102 -5.90 1.08 -2.60
CA PHE A 102 -4.64 0.43 -2.27
C PHE A 102 -4.95 -0.77 -1.41
N ASP A 103 -4.73 -1.90 -2.03
CA ASP A 103 -4.99 -3.16 -1.41
C ASP A 103 -3.71 -3.69 -0.76
N GLN A 104 -3.80 -4.08 0.52
CA GLN A 104 -2.69 -4.81 1.14
C GLN A 104 -2.48 -6.17 0.46
N PHE A 105 -3.46 -6.65 -0.31
CA PHE A 105 -3.39 -7.85 -1.15
C PHE A 105 -2.46 -7.74 -2.35
N ASP A 106 -2.00 -6.55 -2.75
CA ASP A 106 -0.90 -6.40 -3.73
C ASP A 106 0.38 -7.16 -3.29
N PHE A 107 0.47 -7.54 -2.01
CA PHE A 107 1.68 -8.04 -1.37
C PHE A 107 1.62 -9.44 -0.72
N ASP A 108 0.61 -10.26 -1.08
CA ASP A 108 0.39 -11.69 -0.70
C ASP A 108 -0.58 -11.98 0.47
N LEU A 109 -1.78 -11.41 0.47
CA LEU A 109 -2.91 -11.91 1.29
C LEU A 109 -4.15 -12.10 0.37
N GLU A 110 -5.15 -12.89 0.75
CA GLU A 110 -6.33 -13.20 -0.11
C GLU A 110 -7.38 -12.09 -0.17
N PRO A 111 -7.92 -11.74 -1.36
CA PRO A 111 -8.80 -10.59 -1.56
C PRO A 111 -10.10 -10.70 -0.78
N THR A 112 -10.25 -9.85 0.22
CA THR A 112 -11.54 -9.37 0.69
C THR A 112 -11.46 -7.87 0.77
N ALA A 113 -12.08 -7.16 -0.19
CA ALA A 113 -12.38 -5.74 -0.03
C ALA A 113 -12.95 -5.58 1.39
N SER A 114 -12.13 -5.04 2.29
CA SER A 114 -12.55 -5.00 3.68
C SER A 114 -13.83 -4.18 3.69
N TYR A 115 -14.85 -4.64 4.39
CA TYR A 115 -16.09 -3.87 4.57
C TYR A 115 -15.80 -2.39 4.94
N ALA A 116 -14.67 -2.15 5.64
CA ALA A 116 -14.15 -0.81 5.92
C ALA A 116 -13.73 -0.01 4.66
N ALA A 117 -13.04 -0.63 3.69
CA ALA A 117 -12.65 -0.01 2.43
C ALA A 117 -13.87 0.32 1.56
N GLU A 118 -14.82 -0.60 1.44
CA GLU A 118 -16.08 -0.37 0.71
C GLU A 118 -16.87 0.80 1.31
N LYS A 119 -16.99 0.85 2.64
CA LYS A 119 -17.64 1.94 3.35
C LYS A 119 -16.93 3.28 3.14
N LYS A 120 -15.60 3.29 3.05
CA LYS A 120 -14.80 4.48 2.72
C LYS A 120 -15.02 4.93 1.28
N LEU A 121 -15.03 4.01 0.31
CA LEU A 121 -15.32 4.33 -1.09
C LEU A 121 -16.72 4.92 -1.26
N LEU A 122 -17.72 4.34 -0.60
CA LEU A 122 -19.09 4.86 -0.59
C LEU A 122 -19.18 6.26 0.05
N ARG A 123 -18.40 6.53 1.10
CA ARG A 123 -18.33 7.86 1.69
C ARG A 123 -17.70 8.87 0.74
N LEU A 124 -16.56 8.51 0.13
CA LEU A 124 -15.86 9.36 -0.83
C LEU A 124 -16.75 9.68 -2.04
N SER A 125 -17.52 8.73 -2.56
CA SER A 125 -18.43 8.98 -3.68
C SER A 125 -19.49 10.04 -3.34
N LYS A 126 -20.06 10.01 -2.13
CA LYS A 126 -20.99 11.05 -1.65
C LYS A 126 -20.33 12.42 -1.53
N GLU A 127 -19.10 12.47 -1.02
CA GLU A 127 -18.33 13.71 -0.88
C GLU A 127 -18.02 14.33 -2.24
N ILE A 128 -17.62 13.52 -3.23
CA ILE A 128 -17.39 13.93 -4.63
C ILE A 128 -18.67 14.50 -5.24
N SER A 129 -19.80 13.77 -5.16
CA SER A 129 -21.09 14.24 -5.71
C SER A 129 -21.53 15.56 -5.09
N LYS A 130 -21.29 15.75 -3.78
CA LYS A 130 -21.60 17.02 -3.09
C LYS A 130 -20.66 18.15 -3.53
N ALA A 131 -19.39 17.88 -3.80
CA ALA A 131 -18.43 18.87 -4.31
C ALA A 131 -18.81 19.29 -5.73
N ALA A 132 -19.01 18.32 -6.64
CA ALA A 132 -19.41 18.58 -8.02
C ALA A 132 -20.73 19.35 -8.11
N GLY A 133 -21.73 19.00 -7.29
CA GLY A 133 -23.00 19.73 -7.24
C GLY A 133 -22.89 21.14 -6.64
N ARG A 134 -21.82 21.49 -5.92
CA ARG A 134 -21.56 22.87 -5.47
C ARG A 134 -20.89 23.70 -6.56
N GLU A 135 -19.92 23.12 -7.26
CA GLU A 135 -19.26 23.77 -8.40
C GLU A 135 -20.25 24.10 -9.52
N LEU A 136 -21.14 23.17 -9.88
CA LEU A 136 -22.19 23.40 -10.89
C LEU A 136 -23.14 24.55 -10.53
N ARG A 137 -23.47 24.70 -9.23
CA ARG A 137 -24.34 25.79 -8.74
C ARG A 137 -23.63 27.14 -8.70
N GLN A 138 -22.32 27.16 -8.56
CA GLN A 138 -21.52 28.39 -8.56
C GLN A 138 -21.13 28.83 -9.98
N GLY A 139 -20.90 27.88 -10.89
CA GLY A 139 -20.61 28.15 -12.30
C GLY A 139 -21.83 28.47 -13.17
N GLY A 140 -23.05 28.14 -12.72
CA GLY A 140 -24.31 28.48 -13.40
C GLY A 140 -24.85 29.89 -13.10
N ALA A 141 -24.10 30.71 -12.35
CA ALA A 141 -24.45 32.09 -12.01
C ALA A 141 -23.58 33.14 -12.73
N ALA A 142 -22.83 32.72 -13.77
CA ALA A 142 -22.00 33.58 -14.61
C ALA A 142 -22.60 33.73 -16.01
#